data_AF-A0AB73KWQ7-F1
#
_entry.id   AF-A0AB73KWQ7-F1
#
_cell.length_a   1.000
_cell.length_b   1.000
_cell.length_c   1.000
_cell.angle_alpha   90.00
_cell.angle_beta   90.00
_cell.angle_gamma   90.00
#
_symmetry.space_group_name_H-M   'P 1'
#
loop_
_entity.id
_entity.type
_entity.pdbx_description
1 polymer ?
#
loop_
_entity_poly.entity_id
_entity_poly.type
_entity_poly.pdbx_seq_one_letter_code
_entity_poly.pdbx_strand_id
1 'polypeptide(L)'
;MMYSFPDDLVQTQRAWYAAYGQLAIRPSHSTAAQTTVLRRQLTRLSVRISTHPYWAAHPGRPPAARMALRELARDPALTHR
;
A
#
# COMPACT_ATOMS: atom_id res chain seq x y z
N MET A 1 -8.55 17.50 8.60
CA MET A 1 -7.19 17.36 9.16
C MET A 1 -6.37 16.50 8.22
N MET A 2 -5.54 17.13 7.37
CA MET A 2 -4.68 16.40 6.43
C MET A 2 -3.55 15.75 7.21
N TYR A 3 -3.59 14.42 7.32
CA TYR A 3 -2.43 13.66 7.76
C TYR A 3 -1.32 13.85 6.72
N SER A 4 -0.24 14.55 7.08
CA SER A 4 0.97 14.62 6.24
C SER A 4 1.68 13.28 6.31
N PHE A 5 1.22 12.33 5.50
CA PHE A 5 1.94 11.08 5.28
C PHE A 5 3.11 11.36 4.34
N PRO A 6 4.29 10.76 4.58
CA PRO A 6 5.39 10.88 3.64
C PRO A 6 5.00 10.23 2.29
N ASP A 7 5.36 10.88 1.18
CA ASP A 7 5.06 10.41 -0.18
C ASP A 7 5.57 8.99 -0.43
N ASP A 8 6.72 8.61 0.15
CA ASP A 8 7.29 7.26 0.05
C ASP A 8 6.31 6.18 0.57
N LEU A 9 5.57 6.52 1.63
CA LEU A 9 4.63 5.63 2.31
C LEU A 9 3.31 5.54 1.52
N VAL A 10 2.83 6.67 1.00
CA VAL A 10 1.68 6.71 0.07
C VAL A 10 1.98 5.94 -1.21
N GLN A 11 3.17 6.13 -1.79
CA GLN A 11 3.62 5.43 -3.00
C GLN A 11 3.77 3.93 -2.76
N THR A 12 4.31 3.52 -1.60
CA THR A 12 4.41 2.11 -1.20
C THR A 12 3.02 1.47 -1.08
N GLN A 13 2.04 2.18 -0.50
CA GLN A 13 0.66 1.70 -0.40
C GLN A 13 -0.04 1.63 -1.77
N ARG A 14 0.18 2.61 -2.66
CA ARG A 14 -0.33 2.58 -4.05
C ARG A 14 0.24 1.41 -4.83
N ALA A 15 1.54 1.15 -4.72
CA ALA A 15 2.19 -0.02 -5.32
C ALA A 15 1.61 -1.33 -4.77
N TRP A 16 1.26 -1.38 -3.49
CA TRP A 16 0.59 -2.52 -2.87
C TRP A 16 -0.81 -2.74 -3.46
N TYR A 17 -1.61 -1.68 -3.61
CA TYR A 17 -2.93 -1.77 -4.25
C TYR A 17 -2.86 -2.17 -5.72
N ALA A 18 -1.91 -1.65 -6.48
CA ALA A 18 -1.69 -2.04 -7.87
C ALA A 18 -1.31 -3.53 -8.00
N ALA A 19 -0.39 -4.00 -7.16
CA ALA A 19 -0.01 -5.41 -7.11
C ALA A 19 -1.18 -6.31 -6.67
N TYR A 20 -1.97 -5.87 -5.69
CA TYR A 20 -3.18 -6.58 -5.26
C TYR A 20 -4.23 -6.63 -6.37
N GLY A 21 -4.46 -5.52 -7.09
CA GLY A 21 -5.37 -5.46 -8.23
C GLY A 21 -4.97 -6.44 -9.33
N GLN A 22 -3.68 -6.49 -9.68
CA GLN A 22 -3.19 -7.48 -10.66
C GLN A 22 -3.37 -8.93 -10.19
N LEU A 23 -3.24 -9.18 -8.88
CA LEU A 23 -3.43 -10.52 -8.31
C LEU A 23 -4.93 -10.88 -8.20
N ALA A 24 -5.80 -9.92 -7.90
CA ALA A 24 -7.24 -10.08 -7.78
C ALA A 24 -7.93 -10.24 -9.14
N ILE A 25 -7.45 -9.54 -10.17
CA ILE A 25 -7.97 -9.62 -11.54
C ILE A 25 -7.56 -10.94 -12.21
N ARG A 26 -6.62 -11.72 -11.62
CA ARG A 26 -6.07 -13.00 -12.10
C ARG A 26 -6.25 -13.19 -13.60
N PRO A 27 -5.50 -12.45 -14.43
CA PRO A 27 -5.63 -12.55 -15.88
C PRO A 27 -5.38 -14.00 -16.29
N SER A 28 -6.15 -14.51 -17.26
CA SER A 28 -6.06 -15.90 -17.73
C SER A 28 -4.63 -16.27 -18.20
N HIS A 29 -3.82 -15.26 -18.54
CA HIS A 29 -2.42 -15.39 -18.99
C HIS A 29 -1.37 -15.21 -17.86
N SER A 30 -1.78 -15.07 -16.59
CA SER A 30 -0.84 -14.91 -15.48
C SER A 30 -0.13 -16.23 -15.18
N THR A 31 1.18 -16.27 -15.43
CA THR A 31 2.03 -17.42 -15.06
C THR A 31 2.20 -17.55 -13.54
N ALA A 32 2.47 -18.77 -13.05
CA ALA A 32 2.78 -19.05 -11.65
C ALA A 32 3.96 -18.22 -11.12
N ALA A 33 4.94 -17.93 -11.98
CA ALA A 33 6.09 -17.08 -11.66
C ALA A 33 5.66 -15.62 -11.37
N GLN A 34 4.81 -15.03 -12.22
CA GLN A 34 4.28 -13.67 -12.01
C GLN A 34 3.49 -13.56 -10.70
N THR A 35 2.64 -14.56 -10.39
CA THR A 35 1.90 -14.61 -9.12
C THR A 35 2.85 -14.66 -7.91
N THR A 36 3.93 -15.43 -8.02
CA THR A 36 4.96 -15.54 -6.97
C THR A 36 5.72 -14.23 -6.77
N VAL A 37 6.08 -13.53 -7.86
CA VAL A 37 6.74 -12.22 -7.79
C VAL A 37 5.82 -11.19 -7.14
N LEU A 38 4.55 -11.10 -7.56
CA LEU A 38 3.55 -10.21 -6.98
C LEU A 38 3.35 -10.48 -5.48
N ARG A 39 3.25 -11.75 -5.08
CA ARG A 39 3.08 -12.12 -3.66
C ARG A 39 4.30 -11.72 -2.82
N ARG A 40 5.51 -11.96 -3.32
CA ARG A 40 6.76 -11.53 -2.66
C ARG A 40 6.83 -10.00 -2.56
N GLN A 41 6.41 -9.30 -3.61
CA GLN A 41 6.36 -7.85 -3.63
C GLN A 41 5.36 -7.32 -2.59
N LEU A 42 4.15 -7.88 -2.49
CA LEU A 42 3.17 -7.54 -1.44
C LEU A 42 3.74 -7.71 -0.03
N THR A 43 4.44 -8.83 0.25
CA THR A 43 5.09 -9.05 1.54
C THR A 43 6.18 -8.01 1.82
N ARG A 44 7.05 -7.72 0.85
CA ARG A 44 8.11 -6.70 1.00
C ARG A 44 7.53 -5.32 1.25
N LEU A 45 6.51 -4.91 0.48
CA LEU A 45 5.82 -3.64 0.66
C LEU A 45 5.14 -3.57 2.04
N SER A 46 4.49 -4.65 2.47
CA SER A 46 3.85 -4.73 3.80
C SER A 46 4.87 -4.60 4.94
N VAL A 47 6.04 -5.22 4.81
CA VAL A 47 7.15 -5.07 5.77
C VAL A 47 7.65 -3.63 5.77
N ARG A 48 7.94 -3.05 4.59
CA ARG A 48 8.43 -1.67 4.47
C ARG A 48 7.47 -0.65 5.07
N ILE A 49 6.16 -0.83 4.88
CA ILE A 49 5.15 -0.01 5.57
C ILE A 49 5.23 -0.26 7.06
N SER A 50 5.22 -1.51 7.53
CA SER A 50 5.17 -1.82 8.98
C SER A 50 6.42 -1.39 9.75
N THR A 51 7.59 -1.40 9.11
CA THR A 51 8.88 -0.99 9.69
C THR A 51 9.22 0.47 9.42
N HIS A 52 8.29 1.25 8.85
CA HIS A 52 8.58 2.63 8.48
C HIS A 52 8.84 3.49 9.73
N PRO A 53 9.90 4.34 9.75
CA PRO A 53 10.23 5.18 10.90
C PRO A 53 9.12 6.17 11.29
N TYR A 54 8.21 6.47 10.37
CA TYR A 54 6.98 7.22 10.63
C TYR A 54 6.14 6.63 11.78
N TRP A 55 6.05 5.28 11.86
CA TRP A 55 5.32 4.60 12.94
C TRP A 55 6.07 4.66 14.27
N ALA A 56 7.40 4.63 14.22
CA ALA A 56 8.24 4.81 15.40
C ALA A 56 8.17 6.25 15.94
N ALA A 57 8.04 7.24 15.05
CA ALA A 57 7.86 8.65 15.42
C ALA A 57 6.47 8.98 15.98
N HIS A 58 5.46 8.14 15.75
CA HIS A 58 4.08 8.34 16.23
C HIS A 58 3.59 7.15 17.07
N PRO A 59 4.17 6.92 18.27
CA PRO A 59 3.71 5.87 19.17
C PRO A 59 2.26 6.14 19.57
N GLY A 60 1.36 5.21 19.27
CA GLY A 60 -0.05 5.27 19.73
C GLY A 60 -1.12 5.42 18.64
N ARG A 61 -0.78 5.66 17.36
CA ARG A 61 -1.78 5.68 16.26
C ARG A 61 -1.67 4.59 15.16
N PRO A 62 -1.17 3.36 15.41
CA PRO A 62 -0.92 2.41 14.33
C PRO A 62 -2.17 1.96 13.52
N PRO A 63 -3.35 1.64 14.10
CA PRO A 63 -4.47 1.15 13.29
C PRO A 63 -5.19 2.27 12.53
N ALA A 64 -5.47 3.40 13.16
CA ALA A 64 -6.20 4.51 12.53
C ALA A 64 -5.39 5.17 11.41
N ALA A 65 -4.09 5.40 11.59
CA ALA A 65 -3.25 5.95 10.53
C ALA A 65 -3.00 4.94 9.39
N ARG A 66 -2.99 3.62 9.65
CA ARG A 66 -2.98 2.60 8.58
C ARG A 66 -4.29 2.61 7.78
N MET A 67 -5.44 2.82 8.44
CA MET A 67 -6.72 2.94 7.75
C MET A 67 -6.77 4.21 6.90
N ALA A 68 -6.39 5.37 7.45
CA ALA A 68 -6.34 6.62 6.70
C ALA A 68 -5.37 6.54 5.49
N LEU A 69 -4.21 5.89 5.65
CA LEU A 69 -3.29 5.63 4.54
C LEU A 69 -3.92 4.74 3.45
N ARG A 70 -4.61 3.67 3.87
CA ARG A 70 -5.30 2.76 2.94
C ARG A 70 -6.40 3.48 2.17
N GLU A 71 -7.18 4.32 2.84
CA GLU A 71 -8.20 5.16 2.19
C GLU A 71 -7.57 6.14 1.19
N LEU A 72 -6.49 6.82 1.58
CA LEU A 72 -5.78 7.79 0.74
C LEU A 72 -5.11 7.16 -0.49
N ALA A 73 -4.68 5.89 -0.38
CA ALA A 73 -4.15 5.14 -1.51
C ALA A 73 -5.22 4.41 -2.33
N ARG A 74 -6.41 4.15 -1.75
CA ARG A 74 -7.54 3.50 -2.41
C ARG A 74 -8.37 4.49 -3.23
N ASP A 75 -8.35 5.76 -2.88
CA ASP A 75 -9.09 6.81 -3.58
C ASP A 75 -8.18 7.56 -4.58
N PRO A 76 -8.12 7.14 -5.86
CA PRO A 76 -7.51 7.94 -6.92
C PRO A 76 -8.41 9.12 -7.36
N ALA A 77 -9.64 9.22 -6.86
CA ALA A 77 -10.66 10.18 -7.31
C ALA A 77 -10.59 11.54 -6.59
N LEU A 78 -9.99 11.63 -5.40
CA LEU A 78 -9.81 12.86 -4.62
C LEU A 78 -8.66 13.76 -5.13
N THR A 79 -7.91 13.34 -6.16
CA THR A 79 -6.88 14.17 -6.82
C THR A 79 -7.44 14.95 -8.02
N HIS A 80 -8.71 14.74 -8.40
CA HIS A 80 -9.35 15.47 -9.51
C HIS A 80 -10.70 16.05 -9.06
N ARG A 81 -10.69 17.16 -8.31
CA ARG A 81 -11.84 18.05 -8.21
C ARG A 81 -11.39 19.50 -8.09
#